data_AF-A0A916LHB0-F1
#
_entry.id   AF-A0A916LHB0-F1
#
_cell.length_a   1.000
_cell.length_b   1.000
_cell.length_c   1.000
_cell.angle_alpha   90.00
_cell.angle_beta   90.00
_cell.angle_gamma   90.00
#
_symmetry.space_group_name_H-M   'P 1'
#
loop_
_entity.id
_entity.type
_entity.pdbx_description
1 polymer ?
#
loop_
_entity_poly.entity_id
_entity_poly.type
_entity_poly.pdbx_seq_one_letter_code
_entity_poly.pdbx_strand_id
1 'polypeptide(L)' 'MDFFLTDDGPVINEINTMPGFTTISMYPRMWAASGVDYPTLLATMIETALARGVGLH' A
#
# COMPACT_ATOMS: atom_id res chain seq x y z
N MET A 1 3.71 -5.54 -0.42
CA MET A 1 4.21 -6.80 -0.99
C MET A 1 5.69 -6.80 -0.74
N ASP A 2 6.16 -7.89 -0.16
CA ASP A 2 7.53 -8.01 0.31
C ASP A 2 8.22 -9.03 -0.59
N PHE A 3 9.40 -8.66 -1.10
CA PHE A 3 10.14 -9.43 -2.08
C PHE A 3 11.53 -9.76 -1.56
N PHE A 4 12.00 -10.96 -1.89
CA PHE A 4 13.43 -11.25 -1.91
C PHE A 4 13.95 -11.04 -3.33
N LEU A 5 15.12 -10.43 -3.46
CA LEU A 5 15.83 -10.36 -4.74
C LEU A 5 16.90 -11.46 -4.74
N THR A 6 16.75 -12.45 -5.62
CA THR A 6 17.69 -13.56 -5.80
C THR A 6 18.50 -13.37 -7.09
N ASP A 7 19.51 -14.21 -7.31
CA ASP A 7 20.30 -14.20 -8.55
C ASP A 7 19.43 -14.50 -9.80
N ASP A 8 18.33 -15.23 -9.63
CA ASP A 8 17.37 -15.57 -10.70
C ASP A 8 16.22 -14.54 -10.83
N GLY A 9 16.20 -13.51 -9.98
CA GLY A 9 15.19 -12.44 -9.99
C GLY A 9 14.37 -12.31 -8.69
N PRO A 10 13.32 -11.47 -8.70
CA PRO A 10 12.49 -11.21 -7.52
C PRO A 10 11.54 -12.37 -7.22
N VAL A 11 11.48 -12.76 -5.95
CA VAL A 11 10.56 -13.77 -5.42
C VAL A 11 9.63 -13.11 -4.41
N ILE A 12 8.33 -13.31 -4.55
CA ILE A 12 7.33 -12.80 -3.58
C ILE A 12 7.48 -13.62 -2.29
N ASN A 13 7.73 -12.93 -1.18
CA ASN A 13 7.75 -13.53 0.15
C ASN A 13 6.37 -13.44 0.81
N GLU A 14 5.78 -12.24 0.85
CA GLU A 14 4.54 -11.98 1.57
C GLU A 14 3.67 -10.93 0.87
N ILE A 15 2.35 -11.14 0.93
CA ILE A 15 1.34 -10.14 0.61
C ILE A 15 0.63 -9.74 1.89
N ASN A 16 0.97 -8.55 2.42
CA ASN A 16 0.31 -7.98 3.59
C ASN A 16 -0.84 -7.05 3.17
N THR A 17 -2.07 -7.40 3.56
CA THR A 17 -3.30 -6.63 3.26
C THR A 17 -3.64 -5.58 4.32
N MET A 18 -2.94 -5.59 5.45
CA MET A 18 -3.05 -4.62 6.55
C MET A 18 -1.65 -4.19 7.01
N PRO A 19 -0.92 -3.42 6.19
CA PRO A 19 0.42 -2.97 6.55
C PRO A 19 0.37 -1.98 7.73
N GLY A 20 1.52 -1.78 8.39
CA GLY A 20 1.67 -0.70 9.37
C GLY A 20 1.26 0.64 8.75
N PHE A 21 0.44 1.40 9.48
CA PHE A 21 -0.25 2.58 8.97
C PHE A 21 0.08 3.87 9.73
N THR A 22 1.22 3.93 10.42
CA THR A 22 1.72 5.19 11.00
C THR A 22 2.54 5.96 9.95
N THR A 23 2.77 7.26 10.15
CA THR A 23 3.56 8.10 9.22
C THR A 23 4.99 7.61 9.01
N ILE A 24 5.54 6.82 9.96
CA ILE A 24 6.88 6.22 9.87
C ILE A 24 6.88 4.79 9.32
N SER A 25 5.69 4.19 9.13
CA SER A 25 5.56 2.84 8.58
C SER A 25 5.97 2.79 7.11
N MET A 26 6.43 1.62 6.64
CA MET A 26 6.94 1.45 5.28
C MET A 26 5.91 1.79 4.20
N TYR A 27 4.64 1.38 4.36
CA TYR A 27 3.61 1.62 3.35
C TYR A 27 3.37 3.12 3.10
N PRO A 28 3.05 3.96 4.12
CA PRO A 28 3.00 5.42 3.95
C PRO A 28 4.29 6.05 3.42
N ARG A 29 5.46 5.58 3.87
CA ARG A 29 6.75 6.15 3.43
C ARG A 29 7.05 5.89 1.95
N MET A 30 6.70 4.72 1.42
CA MET A 30 6.87 4.41 0.01
C MET A 30 6.01 5.31 -0.87
N TRP A 31 4.76 5.56 -0.48
CA TRP A 31 3.88 6.52 -1.16
C TRP A 31 4.42 7.94 -1.12
N ALA A 32 4.90 8.40 0.04
CA ALA A 32 5.52 9.72 0.17
C ALA A 32 6.74 9.87 -0.74
N ALA A 33 7.59 8.85 -0.84
CA ALA A 33 8.74 8.83 -1.75
C ALA A 33 8.32 8.86 -3.23
N SER A 34 7.11 8.41 -3.56
CA SER A 34 6.52 8.52 -4.90
C SER A 34 5.76 9.82 -5.15
N GLY A 35 5.74 10.75 -4.19
CA GLY A 35 5.09 12.06 -4.30
C GLY A 35 3.65 12.13 -3.78
N VAL A 36 3.16 11.09 -3.10
CA VAL A 36 1.82 11.08 -2.48
C VAL A 36 1.97 11.19 -0.97
N ASP A 37 1.57 12.34 -0.42
CA ASP A 37 1.65 12.57 1.03
C ASP A 37 0.61 11.74 1.81
N TYR A 38 0.80 11.67 3.13
CA TYR A 38 -0.01 10.83 4.00
C TYR A 38 -1.50 11.24 4.02
N PRO A 39 -1.88 12.53 4.10
CA PRO A 39 -3.28 12.94 3.98
C PRO A 39 -3.92 12.54 2.64
N THR A 40 -3.21 12.74 1.52
CA THR A 40 -3.69 12.38 0.18
C THR A 40 -3.89 10.87 0.07
N LEU A 41 -2.94 10.07 0.56
CA LEU A 41 -3.06 8.61 0.60
C LEU A 41 -4.32 8.15 1.34
N LEU A 42 -4.60 8.72 2.51
CA LEU A 42 -5.80 8.40 3.29
C LEU A 42 -7.08 8.79 2.54
N ALA A 43 -7.11 9.99 1.97
CA ALA A 43 -8.25 10.45 1.16
C ALA A 43 -8.51 9.49 -0.01
N THR A 44 -7.48 9.15 -0.78
CA THR A 44 -7.58 8.21 -1.91
C THR A 44 -8.12 6.85 -1.50
N MET A 45 -7.69 6.30 -0.36
CA MET A 45 -8.19 5.00 0.12
C MET A 45 -9.66 5.04 0.52
N ILE A 46 -10.10 6.12 1.19
CA ILE A 46 -11.51 6.32 1.55
C ILE A 46 -12.36 6.50 0.28
N GLU A 47 -11.90 7.34 -0.65
CA GLU A 47 -12.57 7.57 -1.95
C GLU A 47 -12.70 6.27 -2.74
N THR A 48 -11.65 5.46 -2.78
CA THR A 48 -11.66 4.14 -3.45
C THR A 48 -12.67 3.19 -2.80
N ALA A 49 -12.72 3.16 -1.46
CA ALA A 49 -13.68 2.31 -0.74
C ALA A 49 -15.13 2.76 -0.98
N LEU A 50 -15.39 4.07 -1.00
CA LEU A 50 -16.70 4.64 -1.31
C LEU A 50 -17.12 4.36 -2.76
N ALA A 51 -16.21 4.54 -3.72
CA ALA A 51 -16.46 4.29 -5.14
C ALA A 51 -16.74 2.82 -5.42
N ARG A 52 -16.07 1.91 -4.70
CA ARG A 52 -16.40 0.49 -4.72
C ARG A 52 -17.82 0.29 -4.18
N GLY A 53 -18.14 0.83 -3.00
CA GLY A 53 -19.45 0.64 -2.37
C GLY A 53 -19.59 -0.71 -1.67
N VAL A 54 -20.81 -1.00 -1.19
CA VAL A 54 -21.15 -2.26 -0.51
C VAL A 54 -21.86 -3.21 -1.47
N GLY A 55 -21.54 -4.51 -1.44
CA GLY A 55 -22.11 -5.51 -2.36
C GLY A 55 -21.04 -6.41 -2.99
N LEU A 56 -21.46 -7.28 -3.92
CA LEU A 56 -20.53 -8.08 -4.73
C LEU A 56 -19.79 -7.19 -5.73
N HIS A 57 -18.47 -7.32 -5.74
CA HIS A 57 -17.51 -6.68 -6.64
C HIS A 57 -16.73 -7.73 -7.40
#